data_AF-A0A1G4KCI2-F1
#
_entry.id   AF-A0A1G4KCI2-F1
#
_cell.length_a   1.000
_cell.length_b   1.000
_cell.length_c   1.000
_cell.angle_alpha   90.00
_cell.angle_beta   90.00
_cell.angle_gamma   90.00
#
_symmetry.space_group_name_H-M   'P 1'
#
loop_
_entity.id
_entity.type
_entity.pdbx_description
1 polymer ?
#
loop_
_entity_poly.entity_id
_entity_poly.type
_entity_poly.pdbx_seq_one_letter_code
_entity_poly.pdbx_strand_id
1 'polypeptide(L)'
;MISLGDDISPYERSIEGEVSSQQERSLNEVASVSSGDAVKRTLTTDLFEHDAQFPDSNKPLMSDCEMAAKKRRLEEREDSKMPNSEFLTFKDALLQQLNHTLPAGQARLPKFVRDTSHEVQRILNQSVVQKESHSAILVGPRGSLKTAVINHHIALLSQKFDKQFVVIRLNGFVHSELAAINSIALQLESQLQGLHGKEETELQISSGSLAEVFEKILRLVDSSWREKTTALSRNDKISIIFIFDEIDAFAGPMRQTLLYNLFDMVEQAQVPVCILGCTTKLTVVENLEKRVKSRFSQRIIFVPQITTLPEFIDNFRDEILLQEKHSATAATWNQAVQALLSTETSRLCSMLRSNFETFRSLPLLTTAVFFAFSREKSLEGLIKAITSCTTIEAYFENQYANSLVAKVESLSDLEVALLTAAARAALKHEDSVNFNLSYAEYASMIKETNKKIPSVTQADGDGFKLDNTLRVWSKRDVKNVWENLIDMGLLTEKGAVGLRASAQAAFQASNYQNTGTSIPFDLRIFQLQITLFEIRKTLPQSSMFYNWTQL
;
A
#
# COMPACT_ATOMS: atom_id res chain seq x y z
N MET A 1 28.42 -45.67 7.44
CA MET A 1 29.66 -44.90 7.68
C MET A 1 29.70 -43.83 6.59
N ILE A 2 29.82 -42.54 6.87
CA ILE A 2 30.18 -41.84 8.12
C ILE A 2 28.96 -41.08 8.69
N SER A 3 28.93 -40.84 10.00
CA SER A 3 27.93 -40.00 10.69
C SER A 3 28.51 -38.64 11.05
N LEU A 4 27.73 -37.58 10.84
CA LEU A 4 27.88 -36.25 11.42
C LEU A 4 26.48 -35.83 11.89
N GLY A 5 26.27 -35.25 13.08
CA GLY A 5 27.25 -34.92 14.13
C GLY A 5 26.94 -33.55 14.72
N ASP A 6 25.82 -33.44 15.43
CA ASP A 6 25.37 -32.16 16.01
C ASP A 6 26.16 -31.81 17.28
N ASP A 7 27.13 -30.90 17.14
CA ASP A 7 27.85 -30.28 18.26
C ASP A 7 27.72 -28.74 18.16
N ILE A 8 26.62 -28.20 18.70
CA ILE A 8 26.43 -26.74 18.83
C ILE A 8 27.15 -26.27 20.11
N SER A 9 28.10 -25.35 19.96
CA SER A 9 28.93 -24.90 21.07
C SER A 9 28.16 -24.04 22.08
N PRO A 10 28.51 -24.06 23.39
CA PRO A 10 27.82 -23.28 24.41
C PRO A 10 28.04 -21.77 24.33
N TYR A 11 28.85 -21.26 23.38
CA TYR A 11 29.19 -19.84 23.28
C TYR A 11 28.08 -18.96 22.68
N GLU A 12 27.23 -19.49 21.80
CA GLU A 12 26.23 -18.68 21.08
C GLU A 12 25.11 -18.17 22.01
N ARG A 13 24.71 -18.97 23.01
CA ARG A 13 23.69 -18.57 24.01
C ARG A 13 24.09 -17.39 24.89
N SER A 14 25.37 -17.09 25.04
CA SER A 14 25.82 -15.95 25.84
C SER A 14 25.60 -14.61 25.13
N ILE A 15 25.65 -14.59 23.80
CA ILE A 15 25.62 -13.35 23.00
C ILE A 15 24.19 -12.81 22.87
N GLU A 16 23.19 -13.69 22.68
CA GLU A 16 21.78 -13.29 22.63
C GLU A 16 21.29 -12.65 23.94
N GLY A 17 21.82 -13.11 25.09
CA GLY A 17 21.48 -12.58 26.41
C GLY A 17 21.99 -11.14 26.63
N GLU A 18 23.22 -10.84 26.23
CA GLU A 18 23.79 -9.49 26.41
C GLU A 18 23.10 -8.44 25.52
N VAL A 19 22.80 -8.77 24.26
CA VAL A 19 22.14 -7.87 23.31
C VAL A 19 20.76 -7.42 23.83
N SER A 20 19.94 -8.36 24.32
CA SER A 20 18.63 -8.05 24.90
C SER A 20 18.75 -7.07 26.09
N SER A 21 19.71 -7.32 26.98
CA SER A 21 19.89 -6.52 28.21
C SER A 21 20.29 -5.05 27.98
N GLN A 22 20.96 -4.74 26.86
CA GLN A 22 21.29 -3.36 26.50
C GLN A 22 20.11 -2.63 25.85
N GLN A 23 19.25 -3.36 25.14
CA GLN A 23 18.10 -2.79 24.43
C GLN A 23 16.95 -2.42 25.39
N GLU A 24 16.76 -3.16 26.50
CA GLU A 24 15.82 -2.78 27.56
C GLU A 24 16.29 -1.56 28.37
N ARG A 25 17.61 -1.34 28.54
CA ARG A 25 18.13 -0.19 29.28
C ARG A 25 17.92 1.12 28.53
N SER A 26 18.14 1.15 27.22
CA SER A 26 17.94 2.35 26.40
C SER A 26 16.46 2.75 26.25
N LEU A 27 15.51 1.82 26.44
CA LEU A 27 14.08 2.13 26.47
C LEU A 27 13.62 2.75 27.80
N ASN A 28 14.23 2.37 28.93
CA ASN A 28 13.81 2.82 30.26
C ASN A 28 14.24 4.27 30.60
N GLU A 29 15.35 4.78 30.07
CA GLU A 29 15.74 6.18 30.30
C GLU A 29 14.76 7.18 29.64
N VAL A 30 14.26 6.87 28.44
CA VAL A 30 13.35 7.74 27.67
C VAL A 30 11.96 7.84 28.31
N ALA A 31 11.53 6.83 29.07
CA ALA A 31 10.21 6.78 29.71
C ALA A 31 10.07 7.67 30.97
N SER A 32 11.16 8.26 31.46
CA SER A 32 11.22 8.86 32.80
C SER A 32 10.77 10.33 32.91
N VAL A 33 10.46 11.01 31.80
CA VAL A 33 10.35 12.49 31.74
C VAL A 33 8.93 13.01 31.43
N SER A 34 7.90 12.14 31.31
CA SER A 34 6.57 12.56 30.82
C SER A 34 5.34 11.98 31.54
N SER A 35 5.30 12.00 32.88
CA SER A 35 4.02 11.94 33.62
C SER A 35 4.10 12.60 35.01
N GLY A 36 2.98 13.20 35.45
CA GLY A 36 2.87 13.92 36.73
C GLY A 36 3.26 15.41 36.64
N ASP A 37 2.42 16.38 37.03
CA ASP A 37 1.00 16.28 37.34
C ASP A 37 0.30 17.61 37.02
N ALA A 38 -0.96 17.53 36.59
CA ALA A 38 -1.78 18.71 36.36
C ALA A 38 -3.17 18.52 36.98
N VAL A 39 -3.50 19.26 38.06
CA VAL A 39 -4.90 19.64 38.39
C VAL A 39 -4.99 20.62 39.59
N LYS A 40 -5.60 21.81 39.36
CA LYS A 40 -6.29 22.69 40.35
C LYS A 40 -5.40 23.33 41.47
N ARG A 41 -5.65 24.53 42.05
CA ARG A 41 -6.77 25.49 41.98
C ARG A 41 -6.45 26.83 42.73
N THR A 42 -7.21 27.89 42.42
CA THR A 42 -7.70 28.94 43.37
C THR A 42 -6.80 30.13 43.81
N LEU A 43 -7.00 31.26 43.11
CA LEU A 43 -7.33 32.64 43.58
C LEU A 43 -6.39 33.53 44.45
N THR A 44 -6.62 34.84 44.25
CA THR A 44 -6.55 36.01 45.17
C THR A 44 -5.20 36.64 45.59
N THR A 45 -5.04 37.94 45.23
CA THR A 45 -4.49 39.09 46.01
C THR A 45 -3.04 39.04 46.56
N ASP A 46 -2.24 40.10 46.72
CA ASP A 46 -2.23 41.56 46.39
C ASP A 46 -0.82 42.11 46.82
N LEU A 47 -0.32 43.35 46.62
CA LEU A 47 -0.73 44.65 46.02
C LEU A 47 0.56 45.49 45.70
N PHE A 48 0.40 46.79 45.37
CA PHE A 48 1.43 47.87 45.25
C PHE A 48 2.41 47.77 44.05
N GLU A 49 2.39 48.67 43.06
CA GLU A 49 2.56 50.16 43.02
C GLU A 49 4.03 50.62 42.94
N HIS A 50 4.37 51.33 41.84
CA HIS A 50 4.72 52.74 41.96
C HIS A 50 4.57 53.50 40.63
N ASP A 51 3.99 54.70 40.68
CA ASP A 51 3.78 55.60 39.54
C ASP A 51 5.01 56.45 39.19
N ALA A 52 5.11 56.88 37.92
CA ALA A 52 5.91 58.02 37.47
C ALA A 52 5.31 58.67 36.20
N GLN A 53 4.67 59.83 36.37
CA GLN A 53 4.17 60.72 35.30
C GLN A 53 5.21 61.85 35.10
N PHE A 54 5.52 62.39 33.92
CA PHE A 54 4.76 63.22 32.96
C PHE A 54 5.73 63.61 31.79
N PRO A 55 5.35 64.36 30.73
CA PRO A 55 4.11 64.35 29.93
C PRO A 55 4.36 64.37 28.38
N ASP A 56 3.27 64.59 27.64
CA ASP A 56 3.16 65.31 26.35
C ASP A 56 3.29 64.64 24.96
N SER A 57 2.18 64.83 24.22
CA SER A 57 2.02 64.99 22.77
C SER A 57 2.79 64.07 21.80
N ASN A 58 2.17 62.94 21.43
CA ASN A 58 1.68 62.77 20.05
C ASN A 58 0.69 61.60 19.92
N LYS A 59 -0.51 61.88 19.39
CA LYS A 59 -1.49 60.85 18.97
C LYS A 59 -1.63 60.90 17.44
N PRO A 60 -1.17 59.90 16.68
CA PRO A 60 -1.78 59.63 15.39
C PRO A 60 -3.19 59.07 15.62
N LEU A 61 -4.14 59.39 14.73
CA LEU A 61 -5.43 58.69 14.71
C LEU A 61 -5.20 57.28 14.16
N MET A 62 -5.72 56.26 14.87
CA MET A 62 -5.85 54.90 14.31
C MET A 62 -6.66 54.97 13.02
N SER A 63 -6.22 54.29 11.96
CA SER A 63 -6.93 54.34 10.69
C SER A 63 -8.17 53.43 10.68
N ASP A 64 -9.23 53.83 9.98
CA ASP A 64 -10.41 52.98 9.78
C ASP A 64 -10.06 51.64 9.10
N CYS A 65 -8.95 51.61 8.34
CA CYS A 65 -8.42 50.41 7.71
C CYS A 65 -7.95 49.38 8.75
N GLU A 66 -7.31 49.81 9.84
CA GLU A 66 -6.87 48.92 10.93
C GLU A 66 -8.04 48.42 11.77
N MET A 67 -9.07 49.25 11.99
CA MET A 67 -10.31 48.78 12.62
C MET A 67 -11.04 47.78 11.72
N ALA A 68 -11.12 48.02 10.41
CA ALA A 68 -11.68 47.07 9.45
C ALA A 68 -10.87 45.76 9.40
N ALA A 69 -9.53 45.81 9.42
CA ALA A 69 -8.67 44.63 9.45
C ALA A 69 -8.80 43.84 10.77
N LYS A 70 -8.90 44.53 11.91
CA LYS A 70 -9.13 43.91 13.22
C LYS A 70 -10.54 43.31 13.32
N LYS A 71 -11.54 43.94 12.70
CA LYS A 71 -12.91 43.41 12.62
C LYS A 71 -12.98 42.18 11.72
N ARG A 72 -12.35 42.19 10.54
CA ARG A 72 -12.21 41.01 9.68
C ARG A 72 -11.52 39.85 10.40
N ARG A 73 -10.44 40.11 11.15
CA ARG A 73 -9.77 39.09 11.99
C ARG A 73 -10.58 38.59 13.20
N LEU A 74 -11.68 39.26 13.54
CA LEU A 74 -12.67 38.78 14.51
C LEU A 74 -13.80 38.02 13.81
N GLU A 75 -14.26 38.49 12.65
CA GLU A 75 -15.22 37.79 11.78
C GLU A 75 -14.65 36.43 11.30
N GLU A 76 -13.39 36.39 10.84
CA GLU A 76 -12.59 35.18 10.54
C GLU A 76 -12.39 34.26 11.76
N ARG A 77 -12.57 34.76 12.98
CA ARG A 77 -12.57 33.96 14.22
C ARG A 77 -13.98 33.50 14.61
N GLU A 78 -15.03 34.25 14.31
CA GLU A 78 -16.42 33.78 14.50
C GLU A 78 -16.86 32.75 13.45
N ASP A 79 -16.20 32.70 12.30
CA ASP A 79 -16.27 31.59 11.35
C ASP A 79 -15.50 30.34 11.82
N SER A 80 -14.71 30.43 12.91
CA SER A 80 -14.14 29.26 13.62
C SER A 80 -15.09 28.65 14.66
N LYS A 81 -16.41 28.78 14.45
CA LYS A 81 -17.41 27.95 15.11
C LYS A 81 -17.03 26.47 14.97
N MET A 82 -17.23 25.71 16.05
CA MET A 82 -17.07 24.26 16.07
C MET A 82 -17.73 23.65 14.82
N PRO A 83 -17.03 22.82 14.02
CA PRO A 83 -17.63 22.25 12.81
C PRO A 83 -18.90 21.50 13.22
N ASN A 84 -20.02 21.88 12.60
CA ASN A 84 -21.36 21.42 13.01
C ASN A 84 -21.36 19.91 13.25
N SER A 85 -21.86 19.46 14.40
CA SER A 85 -21.82 18.04 14.78
C SER A 85 -22.41 17.13 13.69
N GLU A 86 -23.48 17.60 13.03
CA GLU A 86 -24.13 16.96 11.87
C GLU A 86 -23.23 16.83 10.63
N PHE A 87 -22.28 17.76 10.42
CA PHE A 87 -21.30 17.67 9.34
C PHE A 87 -20.15 16.71 9.70
N LEU A 88 -19.73 16.66 10.97
CA LEU A 88 -18.75 15.66 11.41
C LEU A 88 -19.32 14.24 11.29
N THR A 89 -20.53 13.98 11.80
CA THR A 89 -21.15 12.65 11.68
C THR A 89 -21.41 12.27 10.22
N PHE A 90 -21.85 13.22 9.38
CA PHE A 90 -21.96 13.02 7.93
C PHE A 90 -20.62 12.67 7.26
N LYS A 91 -19.54 13.38 7.63
CA LYS A 91 -18.20 13.14 7.11
C LYS A 91 -17.66 11.78 7.55
N ASP A 92 -17.84 11.43 8.81
CA ASP A 92 -17.40 10.14 9.36
C ASP A 92 -18.17 8.98 8.69
N ALA A 93 -19.48 9.12 8.48
CA ALA A 93 -20.28 8.15 7.72
C ALA A 93 -19.80 8.02 6.26
N LEU A 94 -19.49 9.13 5.58
CA LEU A 94 -18.97 9.15 4.20
C LEU A 94 -17.60 8.45 4.12
N LEU A 95 -16.69 8.75 5.06
CA LEU A 95 -15.36 8.14 5.11
C LEU A 95 -15.42 6.65 5.49
N GLN A 96 -16.37 6.23 6.35
CA GLN A 96 -16.64 4.82 6.64
C GLN A 96 -17.24 4.08 5.45
N GLN A 97 -18.09 4.74 4.65
CA GLN A 97 -18.64 4.17 3.42
C GLN A 97 -17.55 3.93 2.37
N LEU A 98 -16.66 4.91 2.15
CA LEU A 98 -15.53 4.82 1.21
C LEU A 98 -14.50 3.76 1.61
N ASN A 99 -14.26 3.56 2.91
CA ASN A 99 -13.38 2.49 3.42
C ASN A 99 -14.07 1.12 3.54
N HIS A 100 -15.36 1.02 3.18
CA HIS A 100 -16.20 -0.17 3.38
C HIS A 100 -16.27 -0.66 4.84
N THR A 101 -16.03 0.20 5.83
CA THR A 101 -16.00 -0.13 7.27
C THR A 101 -17.35 -0.03 7.97
N LEU A 102 -18.43 0.29 7.23
CA LEU A 102 -19.80 0.32 7.76
C LEU A 102 -20.23 -1.03 8.36
N PRO A 103 -21.13 -1.05 9.37
CA PRO A 103 -21.71 -2.27 9.90
C PRO A 103 -22.37 -3.13 8.80
N ALA A 104 -22.30 -4.46 8.91
CA ALA A 104 -22.63 -5.37 7.81
C ALA A 104 -24.06 -5.25 7.23
N GLY A 105 -25.03 -4.78 8.03
CA GLY A 105 -26.40 -4.51 7.57
C GLY A 105 -26.58 -3.19 6.80
N GLN A 106 -25.56 -2.32 6.79
CA GLN A 106 -25.51 -1.06 6.05
C GLN A 106 -24.45 -1.06 4.95
N ALA A 107 -23.35 -1.81 5.13
CA ALA A 107 -22.29 -1.98 4.14
C ALA A 107 -22.85 -2.48 2.80
N ARG A 108 -22.35 -1.92 1.70
CA ARG A 108 -22.78 -2.26 0.34
C ARG A 108 -21.60 -2.70 -0.50
N LEU A 109 -21.80 -3.80 -1.22
CA LEU A 109 -20.92 -4.21 -2.31
C LEU A 109 -21.40 -3.52 -3.61
N PRO A 110 -20.48 -3.03 -4.46
CA PRO A 110 -20.83 -2.42 -5.75
C PRO A 110 -21.67 -3.33 -6.66
N LYS A 111 -22.46 -2.72 -7.56
CA LYS A 111 -23.40 -3.42 -8.46
C LYS A 111 -22.71 -4.51 -9.27
N PHE A 112 -21.50 -4.26 -9.78
CA PHE A 112 -20.79 -5.20 -10.64
C PHE A 112 -20.43 -6.53 -9.95
N VAL A 113 -20.30 -6.56 -8.62
CA VAL A 113 -19.90 -7.76 -7.87
C VAL A 113 -21.11 -8.61 -7.42
N ARG A 114 -22.35 -8.21 -7.75
CA ARG A 114 -23.56 -8.83 -7.18
C ARG A 114 -23.71 -10.32 -7.50
N ASP A 115 -23.39 -10.75 -8.71
CA ASP A 115 -23.58 -12.16 -9.11
C ASP A 115 -22.57 -13.08 -8.40
N THR A 116 -21.29 -12.70 -8.41
CA THR A 116 -20.23 -13.32 -7.58
C THR A 116 -20.62 -13.33 -6.10
N SER A 117 -21.17 -12.22 -5.60
CA SER A 117 -21.60 -12.06 -4.21
C SER A 117 -22.73 -13.03 -3.87
N HIS A 118 -23.74 -13.19 -4.72
CA HIS A 118 -24.81 -14.16 -4.52
C HIS A 118 -24.33 -15.62 -4.64
N GLU A 119 -23.34 -15.92 -5.48
CA GLU A 119 -22.75 -17.26 -5.53
C GLU A 119 -21.99 -17.60 -4.24
N VAL A 120 -21.13 -16.70 -3.77
CA VAL A 120 -20.41 -16.84 -2.49
C VAL A 120 -21.38 -16.95 -1.32
N GLN A 121 -22.42 -16.10 -1.29
CA GLN A 121 -23.50 -16.17 -0.30
C GLN A 121 -24.19 -17.53 -0.31
N ARG A 122 -24.49 -18.07 -1.51
CA ARG A 122 -25.10 -19.39 -1.66
C ARG A 122 -24.20 -20.49 -1.09
N ILE A 123 -22.92 -20.52 -1.45
CA ILE A 123 -21.98 -21.55 -0.95
C ILE A 123 -21.88 -21.51 0.58
N LEU A 124 -21.72 -20.32 1.15
CA LEU A 124 -21.64 -20.14 2.61
C LEU A 124 -22.96 -20.55 3.30
N ASN A 125 -24.11 -20.14 2.78
CA ASN A 125 -25.42 -20.58 3.29
C ASN A 125 -25.59 -22.09 3.23
N GLN A 126 -25.20 -22.75 2.13
CA GLN A 126 -25.29 -24.21 1.99
C GLN A 126 -24.37 -24.91 3.01
N SER A 127 -23.12 -24.44 3.20
CA SER A 127 -22.20 -25.08 4.14
C SER A 127 -22.54 -24.82 5.63
N VAL A 128 -23.08 -23.65 5.97
CA VAL A 128 -23.50 -23.34 7.35
C VAL A 128 -24.86 -23.97 7.70
N VAL A 129 -25.87 -23.88 6.81
CA VAL A 129 -27.25 -24.28 7.11
C VAL A 129 -27.57 -25.71 6.67
N GLN A 130 -27.09 -26.14 5.50
CA GLN A 130 -27.34 -27.51 4.97
C GLN A 130 -26.23 -28.49 5.35
N LYS A 131 -25.14 -28.02 6.00
CA LYS A 131 -24.00 -28.83 6.45
C LYS A 131 -23.34 -29.62 5.32
N GLU A 132 -23.28 -29.01 4.13
CA GLU A 132 -22.56 -29.52 2.97
C GLU A 132 -21.08 -29.06 2.99
N SER A 133 -20.15 -29.96 2.66
CA SER A 133 -18.75 -29.60 2.42
C SER A 133 -18.58 -29.06 1.00
N HIS A 134 -17.94 -27.90 0.84
CA HIS A 134 -17.78 -27.21 -0.44
C HIS A 134 -16.38 -26.60 -0.57
N SER A 135 -15.69 -26.84 -1.68
CA SER A 135 -14.53 -26.05 -2.08
C SER A 135 -14.87 -25.12 -3.25
N ALA A 136 -14.34 -23.90 -3.25
CA ALA A 136 -14.44 -22.96 -4.36
C ALA A 136 -13.23 -22.01 -4.39
N ILE A 137 -12.86 -21.51 -5.57
CA ILE A 137 -11.77 -20.53 -5.73
C ILE A 137 -12.27 -19.29 -6.45
N LEU A 138 -12.20 -18.14 -5.78
CA LEU A 138 -12.44 -16.80 -6.32
C LEU A 138 -11.20 -16.31 -7.08
N VAL A 139 -11.38 -16.03 -8.37
CA VAL A 139 -10.32 -15.62 -9.29
C VAL A 139 -10.63 -14.23 -9.84
N GLY A 140 -9.69 -13.30 -9.70
CA GLY A 140 -9.78 -11.94 -10.25
C GLY A 140 -8.56 -11.11 -9.89
N PRO A 141 -8.32 -9.93 -10.50
CA PRO A 141 -7.12 -9.15 -10.24
C PRO A 141 -7.03 -8.58 -8.81
N ARG A 142 -5.94 -7.85 -8.54
CA ARG A 142 -5.82 -7.01 -7.32
C ARG A 142 -6.87 -5.89 -7.40
N GLY A 143 -7.40 -5.47 -6.26
CA GLY A 143 -8.44 -4.43 -6.18
C GLY A 143 -9.89 -4.88 -6.45
N SER A 144 -10.14 -6.09 -6.98
CA SER A 144 -11.50 -6.60 -7.28
C SER A 144 -12.32 -7.03 -6.06
N LEU A 145 -12.13 -6.40 -4.89
CA LEU A 145 -12.93 -6.58 -3.66
C LEU A 145 -13.13 -8.03 -3.15
N LYS A 146 -12.37 -9.03 -3.64
CA LYS A 146 -12.57 -10.48 -3.36
C LYS A 146 -12.77 -10.79 -1.87
N THR A 147 -11.80 -10.41 -1.04
CA THR A 147 -11.81 -10.64 0.41
C THR A 147 -12.89 -9.80 1.12
N ALA A 148 -13.27 -8.64 0.57
CA ALA A 148 -14.36 -7.81 1.09
C ALA A 148 -15.75 -8.46 0.88
N VAL A 149 -15.97 -9.13 -0.27
CA VAL A 149 -17.20 -9.93 -0.52
C VAL A 149 -17.32 -11.05 0.52
N ILE A 150 -16.23 -11.79 0.77
CA ILE A 150 -16.20 -12.88 1.76
C ILE A 150 -16.45 -12.31 3.17
N ASN A 151 -15.76 -11.23 3.55
CA ASN A 151 -15.94 -10.57 4.84
C ASN A 151 -17.39 -10.11 5.07
N HIS A 152 -18.01 -9.50 4.06
CA HIS A 152 -19.39 -9.01 4.12
C HIS A 152 -20.39 -10.15 4.42
N HIS A 153 -20.30 -11.27 3.68
CA HIS A 153 -21.20 -12.41 3.92
C HIS A 153 -20.95 -13.11 5.25
N ILE A 154 -19.69 -13.19 5.70
CA ILE A 154 -19.36 -13.76 7.01
C ILE A 154 -19.90 -12.90 8.15
N ALA A 155 -19.84 -11.56 8.03
CA ALA A 155 -20.43 -10.67 9.02
C ALA A 155 -21.97 -10.75 9.02
N LEU A 156 -22.61 -10.87 7.85
CA LEU A 156 -24.05 -11.16 7.73
C LEU A 156 -24.46 -12.55 8.25
N LEU A 157 -23.53 -13.51 8.34
CA LEU A 157 -23.74 -14.85 8.88
C LEU A 157 -23.53 -14.91 10.39
N SER A 158 -22.51 -14.26 10.95
CA SER A 158 -22.33 -14.13 12.41
C SER A 158 -23.57 -13.50 13.05
N GLN A 159 -24.11 -12.43 12.45
CA GLN A 159 -25.37 -11.80 12.88
C GLN A 159 -26.60 -12.74 12.93
N LYS A 160 -26.53 -13.94 12.34
CA LYS A 160 -27.64 -14.91 12.28
C LYS A 160 -27.33 -16.24 12.96
N PHE A 161 -26.07 -16.67 12.94
CA PHE A 161 -25.63 -18.04 13.20
C PHE A 161 -24.30 -18.09 13.96
N ASP A 162 -24.03 -17.10 14.82
CA ASP A 162 -22.76 -16.83 15.52
C ASP A 162 -22.06 -18.04 16.16
N LYS A 163 -22.80 -19.08 16.57
CA LYS A 163 -22.28 -20.30 17.21
C LYS A 163 -22.30 -21.56 16.33
N GLN A 164 -22.68 -21.46 15.05
CA GLN A 164 -22.85 -22.62 14.16
C GLN A 164 -21.66 -22.87 13.22
N PHE A 165 -20.71 -21.94 13.15
CA PHE A 165 -19.54 -22.04 12.29
C PHE A 165 -18.30 -21.41 12.93
N VAL A 166 -17.12 -21.86 12.52
CA VAL A 166 -15.80 -21.30 12.91
C VAL A 166 -15.08 -20.85 11.65
N VAL A 167 -14.46 -19.67 11.69
CA VAL A 167 -13.72 -19.10 10.55
C VAL A 167 -12.22 -19.16 10.82
N ILE A 168 -11.47 -19.71 9.87
CA ILE A 168 -10.00 -19.81 9.91
C ILE A 168 -9.45 -19.05 8.69
N ARG A 169 -8.51 -18.12 8.93
CA ARG A 169 -7.96 -17.21 7.92
C ARG A 169 -6.48 -17.48 7.71
N LEU A 170 -6.10 -17.73 6.47
CA LEU A 170 -4.72 -18.01 6.08
C LEU A 170 -4.36 -17.14 4.89
N ASN A 171 -3.22 -16.45 4.98
CA ASN A 171 -2.66 -15.69 3.86
C ASN A 171 -1.35 -16.36 3.39
N GLY A 172 -1.26 -16.65 2.09
CA GLY A 172 -0.14 -17.34 1.46
C GLY A 172 1.18 -16.54 1.36
N PHE A 173 1.18 -15.23 1.60
CA PHE A 173 2.42 -14.47 1.77
C PHE A 173 2.97 -14.56 3.20
N VAL A 174 2.10 -14.75 4.20
CA VAL A 174 2.49 -14.81 5.62
C VAL A 174 2.84 -16.23 6.06
N HIS A 175 2.13 -17.24 5.54
CA HIS A 175 2.25 -18.62 6.00
C HIS A 175 2.93 -19.50 4.95
N SER A 176 4.06 -20.13 5.31
CA SER A 176 4.53 -21.37 4.66
C SER A 176 3.61 -22.54 5.00
N GLU A 177 3.70 -23.69 4.31
CA GLU A 177 2.85 -24.85 4.61
C GLU A 177 2.90 -25.29 6.09
N LEU A 178 4.07 -25.26 6.71
CA LEU A 178 4.24 -25.62 8.12
C LEU A 178 3.65 -24.54 9.06
N ALA A 179 3.92 -23.27 8.78
CA ALA A 179 3.39 -22.16 9.57
C ALA A 179 1.85 -22.06 9.47
N ALA A 180 1.28 -22.40 8.30
CA ALA A 180 -0.16 -22.42 8.08
C ALA A 180 -0.85 -23.42 9.02
N ILE A 181 -0.24 -24.57 9.29
CA ILE A 181 -0.86 -25.64 10.10
C ILE A 181 -0.79 -25.32 11.59
N ASN A 182 0.32 -24.74 12.05
CA ASN A 182 0.39 -24.18 13.41
C ASN A 182 -0.60 -23.02 13.60
N SER A 183 -0.82 -22.20 12.56
CA SER A 183 -1.83 -21.14 12.54
C SER A 183 -3.27 -21.68 12.53
N ILE A 184 -3.55 -22.76 11.79
CA ILE A 184 -4.85 -23.49 11.84
C ILE A 184 -5.12 -23.99 13.26
N ALA A 185 -4.12 -24.65 13.88
CA ALA A 185 -4.24 -25.19 15.23
C ALA A 185 -4.59 -24.08 16.25
N LEU A 186 -3.78 -23.02 16.28
CA LEU A 186 -3.94 -21.90 17.22
C LEU A 186 -5.25 -21.13 16.99
N GLN A 187 -5.64 -20.86 15.73
CA GLN A 187 -6.91 -20.20 15.42
C GLN A 187 -8.10 -21.07 15.86
N LEU A 188 -8.09 -22.37 15.55
CA LEU A 188 -9.17 -23.28 15.91
C LEU A 188 -9.28 -23.47 17.43
N GLU A 189 -8.15 -23.59 18.14
CA GLU A 189 -8.12 -23.65 19.60
C GLU A 189 -8.71 -22.38 20.23
N SER A 190 -8.25 -21.20 19.78
CA SER A 190 -8.77 -19.90 20.26
C SER A 190 -10.28 -19.75 20.03
N GLN A 191 -10.79 -20.20 18.88
CA GLN A 191 -12.22 -20.16 18.56
C GLN A 191 -13.03 -21.18 19.40
N LEU A 192 -12.49 -22.39 19.66
CA LEU A 192 -13.12 -23.36 20.55
C LEU A 192 -13.16 -22.89 22.01
N GLN A 193 -12.07 -22.31 22.53
CA GLN A 193 -12.02 -21.69 23.87
C GLN A 193 -13.07 -20.57 23.99
N GLY A 194 -13.25 -19.75 22.94
CA GLY A 194 -14.30 -18.71 22.90
C GLY A 194 -15.73 -19.25 22.87
N LEU A 195 -15.96 -20.45 22.32
CA LEU A 195 -17.28 -21.08 22.22
C LEU A 195 -17.66 -21.91 23.48
N HIS A 196 -16.68 -22.54 24.14
CA HIS A 196 -16.92 -23.44 25.28
C HIS A 196 -16.52 -22.88 26.65
N GLY A 197 -15.70 -21.84 26.71
CA GLY A 197 -15.09 -21.38 27.96
C GLY A 197 -13.85 -22.20 28.33
N LYS A 198 -13.22 -21.84 29.44
CA LYS A 198 -11.96 -22.45 29.89
C LYS A 198 -12.19 -23.80 30.58
N GLU A 199 -12.25 -24.87 29.79
CA GLU A 199 -11.89 -26.22 30.27
C GLU A 199 -10.41 -26.45 29.95
N GLU A 200 -9.59 -26.62 31.00
CA GLU A 200 -8.12 -26.64 30.93
C GLU A 200 -7.58 -27.97 30.38
N THR A 201 -7.87 -28.25 29.11
CA THR A 201 -7.20 -29.33 28.39
C THR A 201 -5.92 -28.76 27.77
N GLU A 202 -4.78 -28.92 28.44
CA GLU A 202 -3.43 -28.58 27.91
C GLU A 202 -3.05 -29.49 26.74
N LEU A 203 -3.72 -29.32 25.62
CA LEU A 203 -3.53 -30.13 24.43
C LEU A 203 -2.30 -29.63 23.68
N GLN A 204 -1.23 -30.42 23.71
CA GLN A 204 -0.03 -30.20 22.90
C GLN A 204 -0.29 -30.53 21.41
N ILE A 205 -1.28 -29.84 20.79
CA ILE A 205 -1.72 -30.01 19.40
C ILE A 205 -0.55 -29.77 18.43
N SER A 206 0.38 -28.88 18.78
CA SER A 206 1.62 -28.58 18.06
C SER A 206 2.64 -29.73 17.98
N SER A 207 2.43 -30.84 18.71
CA SER A 207 3.30 -32.01 18.67
C SER A 207 2.76 -33.09 17.73
N GLY A 208 3.49 -33.42 16.66
CA GLY A 208 3.17 -34.53 15.77
C GLY A 208 3.57 -34.29 14.31
N SER A 209 3.35 -35.31 13.48
CA SER A 209 3.42 -35.20 12.03
C SER A 209 2.32 -34.28 11.47
N LEU A 210 2.58 -33.69 10.31
CA LEU A 210 1.71 -32.74 9.62
C LEU A 210 0.26 -33.22 9.47
N ALA A 211 0.07 -34.53 9.22
CA ALA A 211 -1.26 -35.15 9.15
C ALA A 211 -1.84 -35.53 10.53
N GLU A 212 -1.00 -35.85 11.52
CA GLU A 212 -1.43 -36.21 12.88
C GLU A 212 -1.96 -35.00 13.65
N VAL A 213 -1.29 -33.85 13.56
CA VAL A 213 -1.77 -32.56 14.10
C VAL A 213 -3.17 -32.28 13.53
N PHE A 214 -3.33 -32.51 12.24
CA PHE A 214 -4.58 -32.25 11.53
C PHE A 214 -5.70 -33.25 11.89
N GLU A 215 -5.37 -34.54 12.05
CA GLU A 215 -6.33 -35.54 12.51
C GLU A 215 -6.72 -35.33 13.99
N LYS A 216 -5.76 -34.96 14.86
CA LYS A 216 -6.02 -34.56 16.25
C LYS A 216 -7.02 -33.41 16.30
N ILE A 217 -6.81 -32.35 15.50
CA ILE A 217 -7.73 -31.21 15.38
C ILE A 217 -9.15 -31.65 14.99
N LEU A 218 -9.29 -32.48 13.95
CA LEU A 218 -10.61 -32.97 13.52
C LEU A 218 -11.27 -33.89 14.56
N ARG A 219 -10.49 -34.77 15.21
CA ARG A 219 -10.98 -35.61 16.30
C ARG A 219 -11.43 -34.79 17.51
N LEU A 220 -10.74 -33.69 17.84
CA LEU A 220 -11.11 -32.76 18.92
C LEU A 220 -12.42 -32.01 18.61
N VAL A 221 -12.60 -31.53 17.37
CA VAL A 221 -13.88 -30.94 16.94
C VAL A 221 -15.01 -31.97 16.97
N ASP A 222 -14.74 -33.22 16.60
CA ASP A 222 -15.76 -34.28 16.65
C ASP A 222 -16.01 -34.83 18.07
N SER A 223 -15.05 -34.75 19.00
CA SER A 223 -15.18 -35.25 20.38
C SER A 223 -15.74 -34.22 21.35
N SER A 224 -15.24 -32.97 21.33
CA SER A 224 -15.65 -31.90 22.26
C SER A 224 -17.16 -31.58 22.17
N TRP A 225 -17.79 -31.92 21.04
CA TRP A 225 -19.23 -31.72 20.81
C TRP A 225 -20.07 -33.00 20.94
N ARG A 226 -19.45 -34.20 20.99
CA ARG A 226 -20.17 -35.47 21.30
C ARG A 226 -20.64 -35.55 22.76
N GLU A 227 -19.97 -34.86 23.66
CA GLU A 227 -20.15 -35.01 25.11
C GLU A 227 -21.42 -34.34 25.67
N LYS A 228 -22.09 -33.48 24.88
CA LYS A 228 -23.26 -32.69 25.31
C LYS A 228 -24.60 -33.18 24.75
N THR A 229 -24.63 -34.06 23.76
CA THR A 229 -25.88 -34.61 23.19
C THR A 229 -25.78 -36.10 22.85
N THR A 230 -26.43 -36.94 23.67
CA THR A 230 -26.61 -38.36 23.38
C THR A 230 -27.52 -38.56 22.17
N ALA A 231 -26.91 -38.87 21.02
CA ALA A 231 -27.51 -39.23 19.74
C ALA A 231 -28.38 -38.13 19.06
N LEU A 232 -27.78 -37.40 18.10
CA LEU A 232 -28.50 -36.66 17.07
C LEU A 232 -27.67 -36.53 15.77
N SER A 233 -28.26 -35.90 14.74
CA SER A 233 -27.85 -36.03 13.33
C SER A 233 -26.70 -35.09 12.90
N ARG A 234 -26.25 -35.20 11.65
CA ARG A 234 -25.22 -34.34 11.02
C ARG A 234 -25.48 -32.83 11.20
N ASN A 235 -26.75 -32.41 11.36
CA ASN A 235 -27.16 -31.01 11.48
C ASN A 235 -26.50 -30.26 12.65
N ASP A 236 -26.24 -30.93 13.78
CA ASP A 236 -25.81 -30.24 15.01
C ASP A 236 -24.29 -30.00 15.05
N LYS A 237 -23.54 -30.44 14.03
CA LYS A 237 -22.09 -30.20 13.92
C LYS A 237 -21.79 -28.77 13.45
N ILE A 238 -20.79 -28.15 14.08
CA ILE A 238 -20.24 -26.86 13.63
C ILE A 238 -19.58 -27.00 12.25
N SER A 239 -19.79 -25.99 11.39
CA SER A 239 -19.14 -25.90 10.07
C SER A 239 -17.82 -25.15 10.15
N ILE A 240 -16.74 -25.69 9.58
CA ILE A 240 -15.43 -25.00 9.55
C ILE A 240 -15.29 -24.29 8.19
N ILE A 241 -14.99 -22.99 8.21
CA ILE A 241 -14.84 -22.16 7.01
C ILE A 241 -13.38 -21.69 6.93
N PHE A 242 -12.62 -22.30 6.02
CA PHE A 242 -11.27 -21.85 5.69
C PHE A 242 -11.30 -20.78 4.59
N ILE A 243 -10.61 -19.68 4.82
CA ILE A 243 -10.39 -18.59 3.87
C ILE A 243 -8.89 -18.52 3.56
N PHE A 244 -8.54 -18.69 2.28
CA PHE A 244 -7.17 -18.57 1.81
C PHE A 244 -7.01 -17.33 0.93
N ASP A 245 -6.45 -16.26 1.46
CA ASP A 245 -5.89 -15.21 0.60
C ASP A 245 -4.55 -15.71 0.01
N GLU A 246 -4.29 -15.44 -1.26
CA GLU A 246 -3.10 -15.93 -2.00
C GLU A 246 -2.97 -17.46 -2.05
N ILE A 247 -4.07 -18.18 -2.34
CA ILE A 247 -4.04 -19.66 -2.41
C ILE A 247 -3.03 -20.21 -3.45
N ASP A 248 -2.67 -19.42 -4.47
CA ASP A 248 -1.64 -19.78 -5.45
C ASP A 248 -0.21 -19.88 -4.89
N ALA A 249 0.07 -19.32 -3.71
CA ALA A 249 1.35 -19.52 -3.02
C ALA A 249 1.52 -20.98 -2.53
N PHE A 250 0.43 -21.63 -2.12
CA PHE A 250 0.40 -23.04 -1.73
C PHE A 250 0.33 -23.98 -2.94
N ALA A 251 -0.02 -23.48 -4.13
CA ALA A 251 0.02 -24.20 -5.40
C ALA A 251 1.43 -24.17 -6.04
N GLY A 252 2.48 -24.17 -5.22
CA GLY A 252 3.87 -24.16 -5.67
C GLY A 252 4.32 -25.47 -6.34
N PRO A 253 5.49 -25.48 -7.00
CA PRO A 253 6.00 -26.65 -7.73
C PRO A 253 6.57 -27.76 -6.82
N MET A 254 6.66 -27.52 -5.51
CA MET A 254 7.22 -28.46 -4.54
C MET A 254 6.18 -28.85 -3.49
N ARG A 255 5.70 -30.09 -3.57
CA ARG A 255 4.89 -30.80 -2.55
C ARG A 255 3.66 -30.02 -2.06
N GLN A 256 2.55 -30.05 -2.81
CA GLN A 256 1.29 -29.40 -2.43
C GLN A 256 0.52 -30.18 -1.33
N THR A 257 1.13 -30.32 -0.15
CA THR A 257 0.68 -31.20 0.93
C THR A 257 -0.50 -30.60 1.69
N LEU A 258 -0.46 -29.29 1.96
CA LEU A 258 -1.54 -28.58 2.64
C LEU A 258 -2.83 -28.63 1.80
N LEU A 259 -2.74 -28.29 0.52
CA LEU A 259 -3.90 -28.31 -0.40
C LEU A 259 -4.42 -29.74 -0.64
N TYR A 260 -3.53 -30.74 -0.71
CA TYR A 260 -3.93 -32.15 -0.78
C TYR A 260 -4.80 -32.54 0.42
N ASN A 261 -4.29 -32.33 1.65
CA ASN A 261 -4.98 -32.72 2.87
C ASN A 261 -6.35 -32.02 3.00
N LEU A 262 -6.40 -30.71 2.72
CA LEU A 262 -7.61 -29.91 2.88
C LEU A 262 -8.71 -30.29 1.88
N PHE A 263 -8.39 -30.55 0.61
CA PHE A 263 -9.41 -31.02 -0.33
C PHE A 263 -9.82 -32.48 -0.07
N ASP A 264 -8.91 -33.33 0.45
CA ASP A 264 -9.24 -34.70 0.91
C ASP A 264 -10.28 -34.68 2.06
N MET A 265 -10.25 -33.66 2.95
CA MET A 265 -11.33 -33.43 3.93
C MET A 265 -12.68 -33.16 3.29
N VAL A 266 -12.73 -32.34 2.23
CA VAL A 266 -13.99 -31.90 1.62
C VAL A 266 -14.76 -33.09 1.04
N GLU A 267 -14.02 -34.13 0.60
CA GLU A 267 -14.58 -35.41 0.15
C GLU A 267 -14.87 -36.38 1.30
N GLN A 268 -13.96 -36.53 2.28
CA GLN A 268 -14.00 -37.65 3.25
C GLN A 268 -14.50 -37.30 4.66
N ALA A 269 -14.45 -36.03 5.09
CA ALA A 269 -14.66 -35.68 6.50
C ALA A 269 -16.12 -35.82 6.96
N GLN A 270 -16.30 -36.23 8.22
CA GLN A 270 -17.61 -36.22 8.89
C GLN A 270 -17.98 -34.86 9.51
N VAL A 271 -17.10 -33.87 9.41
CA VAL A 271 -17.31 -32.47 9.82
C VAL A 271 -17.53 -31.65 8.54
N PRO A 272 -18.55 -30.78 8.47
CA PRO A 272 -18.79 -29.96 7.27
C PRO A 272 -17.72 -28.88 7.12
N VAL A 273 -17.06 -28.85 5.96
CA VAL A 273 -15.91 -27.97 5.67
C VAL A 273 -16.15 -27.14 4.41
N CYS A 274 -16.07 -25.83 4.54
CA CYS A 274 -16.03 -24.89 3.44
C CYS A 274 -14.59 -24.40 3.21
N ILE A 275 -14.13 -24.39 1.96
CA ILE A 275 -12.84 -23.81 1.55
C ILE A 275 -13.10 -22.74 0.50
N LEU A 276 -12.79 -21.49 0.82
CA LEU A 276 -12.81 -20.36 -0.12
C LEU A 276 -11.37 -19.89 -0.37
N GLY A 277 -10.85 -20.21 -1.55
CA GLY A 277 -9.57 -19.68 -2.03
C GLY A 277 -9.72 -18.36 -2.77
N CYS A 278 -8.81 -17.42 -2.55
CA CYS A 278 -8.69 -16.16 -3.27
C CYS A 278 -7.35 -16.13 -4.01
N THR A 279 -7.36 -15.85 -5.31
CA THR A 279 -6.13 -15.70 -6.11
C THR A 279 -6.24 -14.60 -7.16
N THR A 280 -5.09 -14.22 -7.72
CA THR A 280 -4.96 -13.40 -8.94
C THR A 280 -4.51 -14.18 -10.17
N LYS A 281 -4.22 -15.48 -10.05
CA LYS A 281 -3.77 -16.32 -11.18
C LYS A 281 -4.98 -16.96 -11.88
N LEU A 282 -5.18 -16.64 -13.16
CA LEU A 282 -6.23 -17.27 -13.97
C LEU A 282 -6.01 -18.78 -14.11
N THR A 283 -4.75 -19.20 -14.23
CA THR A 283 -4.30 -20.59 -14.43
C THR A 283 -4.11 -21.37 -13.12
N VAL A 284 -4.72 -20.97 -12.01
CA VAL A 284 -4.53 -21.62 -10.69
C VAL A 284 -4.82 -23.13 -10.72
N VAL A 285 -5.79 -23.58 -11.52
CA VAL A 285 -6.15 -25.01 -11.68
C VAL A 285 -5.19 -25.78 -12.61
N GLU A 286 -4.22 -25.12 -13.23
CA GLU A 286 -3.10 -25.74 -13.94
C GLU A 286 -1.87 -25.91 -13.04
N ASN A 287 -1.68 -24.99 -12.08
CA ASN A 287 -0.64 -25.11 -11.05
C ASN A 287 -0.89 -26.27 -10.08
N LEU A 288 -2.15 -26.69 -9.89
CA LEU A 288 -2.50 -27.81 -8.99
C LEU A 288 -1.99 -29.17 -9.53
N GLU A 289 -1.26 -29.90 -8.70
CA GLU A 289 -0.85 -31.28 -8.97
C GLU A 289 -2.08 -32.18 -9.27
N LYS A 290 -1.94 -33.16 -10.17
CA LYS A 290 -3.05 -34.04 -10.60
C LYS A 290 -3.84 -34.65 -9.43
N ARG A 291 -3.17 -35.07 -8.35
CA ARG A 291 -3.79 -35.65 -7.14
C ARG A 291 -4.60 -34.66 -6.29
N VAL A 292 -4.27 -33.37 -6.38
CA VAL A 292 -4.95 -32.25 -5.71
C VAL A 292 -6.11 -31.75 -6.57
N LYS A 293 -5.85 -31.56 -7.87
CA LYS A 293 -6.86 -31.20 -8.89
C LYS A 293 -8.03 -32.20 -8.97
N SER A 294 -7.76 -33.48 -8.70
CA SER A 294 -8.80 -34.53 -8.67
C SER A 294 -9.74 -34.45 -7.46
N ARG A 295 -9.35 -33.76 -6.38
CA ARG A 295 -10.12 -33.60 -5.12
C ARG A 295 -10.82 -32.25 -5.01
N PHE A 296 -10.40 -31.30 -5.84
CA PHE A 296 -11.02 -30.00 -5.93
C PHE A 296 -12.36 -30.12 -6.67
N SER A 297 -13.40 -29.44 -6.20
CA SER A 297 -14.75 -29.40 -6.79
C SER A 297 -14.80 -28.87 -8.24
N GLN A 298 -13.68 -28.32 -8.73
CA GLN A 298 -13.54 -27.61 -10.00
C GLN A 298 -14.38 -26.31 -10.08
N ARG A 299 -14.95 -25.86 -8.95
CA ARG A 299 -15.76 -24.65 -8.87
C ARG A 299 -14.90 -23.38 -8.78
N ILE A 300 -14.69 -22.75 -9.93
CA ILE A 300 -14.01 -21.46 -10.04
C ILE A 300 -15.06 -20.35 -10.16
N ILE A 301 -14.98 -19.34 -9.30
CA ILE A 301 -15.82 -18.14 -9.35
C ILE A 301 -14.97 -17.00 -9.89
N PHE A 302 -15.22 -16.59 -11.14
CA PHE A 302 -14.56 -15.42 -11.69
C PHE A 302 -15.23 -14.14 -11.17
N VAL A 303 -14.42 -13.22 -10.64
CA VAL A 303 -14.91 -11.91 -10.20
C VAL A 303 -14.90 -10.96 -11.41
N PRO A 304 -16.05 -10.40 -11.82
CA PRO A 304 -16.13 -9.55 -12.99
C PRO A 304 -15.33 -8.25 -12.78
N GLN A 305 -14.89 -7.69 -13.89
CA GLN A 305 -14.34 -6.34 -13.95
C GLN A 305 -15.39 -5.45 -14.62
N ILE A 306 -15.51 -4.20 -14.15
CA ILE A 306 -16.40 -3.21 -14.75
C ILE A 306 -16.14 -3.15 -16.26
N THR A 307 -17.18 -3.35 -17.06
CA THR A 307 -17.07 -3.53 -18.52
C THR A 307 -17.24 -2.22 -19.29
N THR A 308 -18.11 -1.33 -18.82
CA THR A 308 -18.50 -0.11 -19.52
C THR A 308 -18.33 1.15 -18.68
N LEU A 309 -18.15 2.31 -19.35
CA LEU A 309 -18.07 3.61 -18.68
C LEU A 309 -19.32 3.99 -17.86
N PRO A 310 -20.57 3.83 -18.35
CA PRO A 310 -21.76 4.09 -17.52
C PRO A 310 -21.82 3.18 -16.29
N GLU A 311 -21.45 1.90 -16.41
CA GLU A 311 -21.34 0.99 -15.26
C GLU A 311 -20.27 1.48 -14.25
N PHE A 312 -19.15 2.02 -14.72
CA PHE A 312 -18.13 2.62 -13.85
C PHE A 312 -18.69 3.82 -13.06
N ILE A 313 -19.38 4.72 -13.77
CA ILE A 313 -20.01 5.91 -13.18
C ILE A 313 -21.10 5.51 -12.16
N ASP A 314 -21.93 4.52 -12.46
CA ASP A 314 -23.01 4.06 -11.56
C ASP A 314 -22.51 3.28 -10.34
N ASN A 315 -21.32 2.67 -10.37
CA ASN A 315 -20.69 2.08 -9.19
C ASN A 315 -20.05 3.16 -8.30
N PHE A 316 -19.30 4.11 -8.90
CA PHE A 316 -18.76 5.27 -8.18
C PHE A 316 -19.86 6.12 -7.53
N ARG A 317 -21.00 6.28 -8.22
CA ARG A 317 -22.22 6.91 -7.68
C ARG A 317 -22.74 6.19 -6.44
N ASP A 318 -22.85 4.86 -6.46
CA ASP A 318 -23.33 4.08 -5.31
C ASP A 318 -22.37 4.17 -4.11
N GLU A 319 -21.06 4.36 -4.34
CA GLU A 319 -20.06 4.51 -3.28
C GLU A 319 -20.06 5.90 -2.63
N ILE A 320 -20.38 6.97 -3.36
CA ILE A 320 -20.40 8.35 -2.82
C ILE A 320 -21.78 8.77 -2.28
N LEU A 321 -22.87 8.19 -2.77
CA LEU A 321 -24.22 8.51 -2.28
C LEU A 321 -24.51 7.84 -0.93
N LEU A 322 -24.65 8.66 0.12
CA LEU A 322 -25.10 8.23 1.44
C LEU A 322 -26.61 7.96 1.43
N GLN A 323 -27.05 6.86 2.04
CA GLN A 323 -28.48 6.52 2.14
C GLN A 323 -29.10 6.79 3.52
N GLU A 324 -28.40 7.51 4.40
CA GLU A 324 -28.94 7.93 5.68
C GLU A 324 -30.07 8.95 5.50
N LYS A 325 -31.30 8.55 5.84
CA LYS A 325 -32.53 9.34 5.66
C LYS A 325 -32.69 10.50 6.66
N HIS A 326 -31.67 10.77 7.48
CA HIS A 326 -31.81 11.54 8.73
C HIS A 326 -30.94 12.80 8.81
N SER A 327 -30.25 13.20 7.74
CA SER A 327 -29.60 14.52 7.66
C SER A 327 -30.01 15.28 6.40
N ALA A 328 -30.32 16.57 6.58
CA ALA A 328 -30.49 17.51 5.48
C ALA A 328 -29.20 17.69 4.66
N THR A 329 -28.02 17.60 5.30
CA THR A 329 -26.72 17.70 4.63
C THR A 329 -26.54 16.60 3.58
N ALA A 330 -26.96 15.37 3.91
CA ALA A 330 -26.91 14.22 3.01
C ALA A 330 -27.87 14.37 1.80
N ALA A 331 -29.05 14.98 2.00
CA ALA A 331 -29.96 15.29 0.89
C ALA A 331 -29.34 16.30 -0.10
N THR A 332 -28.80 17.42 0.41
CA THR A 332 -28.12 18.43 -0.42
C THR A 332 -26.86 17.88 -1.10
N TRP A 333 -26.10 17.02 -0.41
CA TRP A 333 -24.95 16.32 -0.98
C TRP A 333 -25.35 15.43 -2.16
N ASN A 334 -26.31 14.54 -1.93
CA ASN A 334 -26.77 13.59 -2.93
C ASN A 334 -27.34 14.28 -4.17
N GLN A 335 -28.01 15.43 -4.01
CA GLN A 335 -28.49 16.25 -5.12
C GLN A 335 -27.32 16.87 -5.91
N ALA A 336 -26.34 17.47 -5.23
CA ALA A 336 -25.16 18.07 -5.87
C ALA A 336 -24.33 17.03 -6.64
N VAL A 337 -24.04 15.88 -6.04
CA VAL A 337 -23.33 14.77 -6.68
C VAL A 337 -24.08 14.27 -7.91
N GLN A 338 -25.40 14.10 -7.84
CA GLN A 338 -26.19 13.63 -8.98
C GLN A 338 -26.24 14.65 -10.12
N ALA A 339 -26.33 15.95 -9.83
CA ALA A 339 -26.25 17.00 -10.85
C ALA A 339 -24.88 16.97 -11.59
N LEU A 340 -23.78 16.84 -10.85
CA LEU A 340 -22.43 16.77 -11.42
C LEU A 340 -22.20 15.52 -12.27
N LEU A 341 -22.70 14.36 -11.84
CA LEU A 341 -22.63 13.09 -12.60
C LEU A 341 -23.56 13.07 -13.82
N SER A 342 -24.69 13.77 -13.77
CA SER A 342 -25.58 13.95 -14.95
C SER A 342 -25.02 14.93 -15.99
N THR A 343 -24.00 15.70 -15.64
CA THR A 343 -23.35 16.66 -16.53
C THR A 343 -22.11 16.03 -17.16
N GLU A 344 -22.22 15.51 -18.39
CA GLU A 344 -21.11 14.83 -19.08
C GLU A 344 -19.85 15.70 -19.25
N THR A 345 -20.04 17.02 -19.36
CA THR A 345 -18.95 18.00 -19.48
C THR A 345 -18.29 18.38 -18.15
N SER A 346 -18.71 17.79 -17.02
CA SER A 346 -18.11 18.09 -15.71
C SER A 346 -16.67 17.57 -15.62
N ARG A 347 -15.82 18.28 -14.86
CA ARG A 347 -14.41 17.88 -14.65
C ARG A 347 -14.33 16.50 -13.97
N LEU A 348 -15.28 16.20 -13.09
CA LEU A 348 -15.47 14.88 -12.49
C LEU A 348 -15.71 13.79 -13.55
N CYS A 349 -16.63 13.99 -14.49
CA CYS A 349 -16.89 13.04 -15.58
C CYS A 349 -15.66 12.84 -16.48
N SER A 350 -14.90 13.91 -16.74
CA SER A 350 -13.62 13.82 -17.46
C SER A 350 -12.57 12.99 -16.70
N MET A 351 -12.41 13.19 -15.40
CA MET A 351 -11.51 12.38 -14.55
C MET A 351 -11.96 10.92 -14.41
N LEU A 352 -13.27 10.68 -14.26
CA LEU A 352 -13.85 9.33 -14.24
C LEU A 352 -13.53 8.57 -15.52
N ARG A 353 -13.66 9.24 -16.67
CA ARG A 353 -13.26 8.68 -17.97
C ARG A 353 -11.76 8.45 -18.03
N SER A 354 -10.93 9.43 -17.68
CA SER A 354 -9.46 9.28 -17.67
C SER A 354 -9.01 8.06 -16.85
N ASN A 355 -9.55 7.89 -15.64
CA ASN A 355 -9.27 6.74 -14.79
C ASN A 355 -9.82 5.41 -15.36
N PHE A 356 -10.98 5.42 -16.03
CA PHE A 356 -11.55 4.24 -16.69
C PHE A 356 -10.70 3.73 -17.86
N GLU A 357 -10.19 4.64 -18.70
CA GLU A 357 -9.36 4.30 -19.87
C GLU A 357 -7.91 3.91 -19.46
N THR A 358 -7.40 4.41 -18.34
CA THR A 358 -6.00 4.17 -17.88
C THR A 358 -5.86 3.01 -16.90
N PHE A 359 -6.52 3.08 -15.75
CA PHE A 359 -6.39 2.08 -14.67
C PHE A 359 -7.59 1.14 -14.56
N ARG A 360 -8.77 1.58 -15.01
CA ARG A 360 -10.05 0.86 -14.92
C ARG A 360 -10.39 0.39 -13.51
N SER A 361 -9.84 1.07 -12.49
CA SER A 361 -9.90 0.66 -11.09
C SER A 361 -10.63 1.68 -10.23
N LEU A 362 -11.54 1.19 -9.40
CA LEU A 362 -12.34 2.02 -8.49
C LEU A 362 -11.58 2.36 -7.19
N PRO A 363 -10.82 1.44 -6.55
CA PRO A 363 -10.09 1.73 -5.29
C PRO A 363 -9.03 2.84 -5.39
N LEU A 364 -8.38 3.02 -6.55
CA LEU A 364 -7.44 4.11 -6.77
C LEU A 364 -8.14 5.48 -6.64
N LEU A 365 -9.33 5.57 -7.23
CA LEU A 365 -10.14 6.77 -7.26
C LEU A 365 -10.78 7.04 -5.89
N THR A 366 -11.32 6.01 -5.20
CA THR A 366 -11.89 6.20 -3.85
C THR A 366 -10.81 6.65 -2.86
N THR A 367 -9.56 6.20 -3.01
CA THR A 367 -8.42 6.69 -2.19
C THR A 367 -8.14 8.18 -2.43
N ALA A 368 -8.11 8.63 -3.69
CA ALA A 368 -7.91 10.05 -4.03
C ALA A 368 -9.08 10.93 -3.53
N VAL A 369 -10.31 10.43 -3.65
CA VAL A 369 -11.54 11.09 -3.17
C VAL A 369 -11.59 11.14 -1.64
N PHE A 370 -11.19 10.07 -0.96
CA PHE A 370 -11.07 10.00 0.51
C PHE A 370 -10.10 11.08 1.02
N PHE A 371 -8.94 11.25 0.37
CA PHE A 371 -8.00 12.32 0.71
C PHE A 371 -8.60 13.72 0.53
N ALA A 372 -9.32 13.97 -0.57
CA ALA A 372 -10.01 15.23 -0.80
C ALA A 372 -11.06 15.53 0.29
N PHE A 373 -11.92 14.56 0.64
CA PHE A 373 -12.96 14.75 1.66
C PHE A 373 -12.39 14.86 3.08
N SER A 374 -11.30 14.14 3.38
CA SER A 374 -10.62 14.19 4.68
C SER A 374 -10.08 15.60 4.99
N ARG A 375 -9.62 16.35 3.98
CA ARG A 375 -9.12 17.72 4.14
C ARG A 375 -10.21 18.77 4.42
N GLU A 376 -11.42 18.54 3.91
CA GLU A 376 -12.50 19.55 3.96
C GLU A 376 -13.18 19.67 5.33
N LYS A 377 -13.57 20.91 5.67
CA LYS A 377 -14.14 21.27 6.99
C LYS A 377 -15.60 21.74 6.94
N SER A 378 -16.17 21.93 5.75
CA SER A 378 -17.56 22.34 5.57
C SER A 378 -18.20 21.64 4.38
N LEU A 379 -19.53 21.51 4.38
CA LEU A 379 -20.29 20.89 3.30
C LEU A 379 -20.11 21.62 1.97
N GLU A 380 -20.07 22.95 2.00
CA GLU A 380 -19.78 23.77 0.81
C GLU A 380 -18.36 23.53 0.28
N GLY A 381 -17.35 23.43 1.15
CA GLY A 381 -15.98 23.09 0.76
C GLY A 381 -15.92 21.74 0.07
N LEU A 382 -16.63 20.74 0.63
CA LEU A 382 -16.70 19.38 0.11
C LEU A 382 -17.42 19.32 -1.27
N ILE A 383 -18.51 20.07 -1.47
CA ILE A 383 -19.18 20.22 -2.78
C ILE A 383 -18.29 20.98 -3.78
N LYS A 384 -17.61 22.05 -3.36
CA LYS A 384 -16.65 22.80 -4.20
C LYS A 384 -15.44 21.93 -4.58
N ALA A 385 -14.99 21.02 -3.70
CA ALA A 385 -13.89 20.09 -3.95
C ALA A 385 -14.24 19.07 -5.04
N ILE A 386 -15.43 18.44 -5.03
CA ILE A 386 -15.87 17.62 -6.18
C ILE A 386 -16.01 18.50 -7.43
N THR A 387 -16.69 19.65 -7.34
CA THR A 387 -17.02 20.46 -8.52
C THR A 387 -15.77 20.96 -9.25
N SER A 388 -14.73 21.33 -8.50
CA SER A 388 -13.45 21.81 -9.04
C SER A 388 -12.43 20.71 -9.33
N CYS A 389 -12.51 19.55 -8.65
CA CYS A 389 -11.61 18.40 -8.78
C CYS A 389 -10.11 18.65 -8.49
N THR A 390 -9.67 19.89 -8.27
CA THR A 390 -8.24 20.26 -8.20
C THR A 390 -7.47 19.58 -7.07
N THR A 391 -8.13 19.25 -5.95
CA THR A 391 -7.51 18.50 -4.84
C THR A 391 -7.29 17.02 -5.16
N ILE A 392 -8.06 16.47 -6.10
CA ILE A 392 -7.93 15.09 -6.61
C ILE A 392 -6.84 15.06 -7.69
N GLU A 393 -6.80 16.07 -8.56
CA GLU A 393 -5.73 16.24 -9.56
C GLU A 393 -4.37 16.43 -8.89
N ALA A 394 -4.25 17.32 -7.90
CA ALA A 394 -3.01 17.51 -7.12
C ALA A 394 -2.58 16.26 -6.35
N TYR A 395 -3.52 15.38 -5.98
CA TYR A 395 -3.19 14.06 -5.41
C TYR A 395 -2.56 13.14 -6.48
N PHE A 396 -3.09 13.12 -7.70
CA PHE A 396 -2.49 12.36 -8.80
C PHE A 396 -1.14 12.94 -9.23
N GLU A 397 -0.99 14.26 -9.32
CA GLU A 397 0.31 14.93 -9.56
C GLU A 397 1.35 14.50 -8.51
N ASN A 398 0.98 14.47 -7.23
CA ASN A 398 1.85 13.98 -6.16
C ASN A 398 2.21 12.49 -6.27
N GLN A 399 1.31 11.64 -6.80
CA GLN A 399 1.64 10.24 -7.11
C GLN A 399 2.63 10.12 -8.29
N TYR A 400 2.59 11.04 -9.25
CA TYR A 400 3.55 11.09 -10.38
C TYR A 400 4.84 11.87 -10.10
N ALA A 401 4.94 12.59 -8.97
CA ALA A 401 6.10 13.41 -8.59
C ALA A 401 7.41 12.62 -8.40
N ASN A 402 7.34 11.29 -8.21
CA ASN A 402 8.52 10.41 -8.15
C ASN A 402 8.78 9.64 -9.47
N SER A 403 8.12 10.02 -10.56
CA SER A 403 8.31 9.43 -11.89
C SER A 403 9.71 9.70 -12.46
N LEU A 404 10.12 8.91 -13.46
CA LEU A 404 11.40 9.10 -14.17
C LEU A 404 11.52 10.50 -14.81
N VAL A 405 10.39 11.10 -15.23
CA VAL A 405 10.35 12.47 -15.76
C VAL A 405 10.68 13.49 -14.66
N ALA A 406 9.94 13.48 -13.56
CA ALA A 406 10.14 14.41 -12.45
C ALA A 406 11.55 14.27 -11.82
N LYS A 407 12.09 13.03 -11.78
CA LYS A 407 13.50 12.80 -11.42
C LYS A 407 14.47 13.56 -12.34
N VAL A 408 14.31 13.46 -13.66
CA VAL A 408 15.16 14.19 -14.63
C VAL A 408 14.99 15.71 -14.52
N GLU A 409 13.77 16.19 -14.29
CA GLU A 409 13.49 17.62 -14.07
C GLU A 409 14.12 18.16 -12.77
N SER A 410 14.36 17.31 -11.77
CA SER A 410 15.01 17.68 -10.51
C SER A 410 16.55 17.69 -10.53
N LEU A 411 17.17 17.26 -11.64
CA LEU A 411 18.63 17.17 -11.78
C LEU A 411 19.31 18.54 -11.95
N SER A 412 20.52 18.68 -11.41
CA SER A 412 21.38 19.84 -11.69
C SER A 412 21.94 19.82 -13.13
N ASP A 413 22.38 20.98 -13.62
CA ASP A 413 22.99 21.12 -14.96
C ASP A 413 24.14 20.12 -15.22
N LEU A 414 24.92 19.78 -14.18
CA LEU A 414 26.03 18.84 -14.29
C LEU A 414 25.54 17.38 -14.37
N GLU A 415 24.50 17.04 -13.62
CA GLU A 415 23.82 15.74 -13.68
C GLU A 415 23.14 15.54 -15.04
N VAL A 416 22.42 16.55 -15.54
CA VAL A 416 21.82 16.56 -16.89
C VAL A 416 22.90 16.42 -17.98
N ALA A 417 24.00 17.16 -17.89
CA ALA A 417 25.10 17.07 -18.86
C ALA A 417 25.78 15.69 -18.85
N LEU A 418 25.97 15.09 -17.67
CA LEU A 418 26.58 13.77 -17.52
C LEU A 418 25.63 12.65 -17.99
N LEU A 419 24.33 12.74 -17.68
CA LEU A 419 23.29 11.84 -18.15
C LEU A 419 23.17 11.89 -19.68
N THR A 420 23.17 13.09 -20.26
CA THR A 420 23.14 13.31 -21.72
C THR A 420 24.38 12.73 -22.40
N ALA A 421 25.57 12.93 -21.82
CA ALA A 421 26.82 12.34 -22.31
C ALA A 421 26.80 10.79 -22.23
N ALA A 422 26.31 10.22 -21.12
CA ALA A 422 26.15 8.78 -20.96
C ALA A 422 25.15 8.19 -21.97
N ALA A 423 24.04 8.86 -22.23
CA ALA A 423 23.04 8.46 -23.22
C ALA A 423 23.60 8.47 -24.66
N ARG A 424 24.45 9.45 -25.00
CA ARG A 424 25.18 9.49 -26.29
C ARG A 424 26.26 8.41 -26.36
N ALA A 425 26.93 8.10 -25.26
CA ALA A 425 27.90 7.00 -25.17
C ALA A 425 27.22 5.62 -25.34
N ALA A 426 26.05 5.41 -24.72
CA ALA A 426 25.25 4.19 -24.84
C ALA A 426 24.90 3.88 -26.30
N LEU A 427 24.36 4.87 -27.02
CA LEU A 427 23.97 4.72 -28.42
C LEU A 427 25.16 4.48 -29.36
N LYS A 428 26.39 4.87 -28.96
CA LYS A 428 27.64 4.57 -29.68
C LYS A 428 28.20 3.17 -29.37
N HIS A 429 27.80 2.54 -28.25
CA HIS A 429 28.46 1.37 -27.68
C HIS A 429 27.47 0.32 -27.11
N GLU A 430 26.51 -0.11 -27.95
CA GLU A 430 25.61 -1.25 -27.69
C GLU A 430 24.92 -1.20 -26.30
N ASP A 431 24.35 -0.04 -25.98
CA ASP A 431 23.59 0.25 -24.75
C ASP A 431 24.35 -0.04 -23.45
N SER A 432 25.68 0.00 -23.50
CA SER A 432 26.55 -0.26 -22.35
C SER A 432 27.60 0.83 -22.15
N VAL A 433 27.70 1.32 -20.92
CA VAL A 433 28.40 2.57 -20.60
C VAL A 433 29.32 2.39 -19.40
N ASN A 434 30.59 2.70 -19.60
CA ASN A 434 31.58 2.79 -18.52
C ASN A 434 31.78 4.27 -18.16
N PHE A 435 32.05 4.56 -16.89
CA PHE A 435 32.26 5.93 -16.38
C PHE A 435 33.32 6.71 -17.19
N ASN A 436 34.39 6.04 -17.63
CA ASN A 436 35.42 6.63 -18.50
C ASN A 436 34.89 7.11 -19.86
N LEU A 437 33.93 6.39 -20.46
CA LEU A 437 33.34 6.75 -21.75
C LEU A 437 32.39 7.95 -21.59
N SER A 438 31.53 7.94 -20.57
CA SER A 438 30.69 9.09 -20.20
C SER A 438 31.51 10.35 -19.97
N TYR A 439 32.61 10.25 -19.22
CA TYR A 439 33.48 11.39 -18.93
C TYR A 439 34.21 11.90 -20.18
N ALA A 440 34.61 11.02 -21.10
CA ALA A 440 35.24 11.42 -22.36
C ALA A 440 34.25 12.16 -23.29
N GLU A 441 33.03 11.64 -23.45
CA GLU A 441 31.96 12.28 -24.22
C GLU A 441 31.53 13.62 -23.59
N TYR A 442 31.37 13.66 -22.26
CA TYR A 442 31.11 14.89 -21.49
C TYR A 442 32.21 15.94 -21.72
N ALA A 443 33.48 15.55 -21.59
CA ALA A 443 34.61 16.45 -21.80
C ALA A 443 34.75 16.92 -23.25
N SER A 444 34.28 16.15 -24.24
CA SER A 444 34.17 16.61 -25.63
C SER A 444 33.02 17.60 -25.80
N MET A 445 31.84 17.28 -25.25
CA MET A 445 30.64 18.11 -25.32
C MET A 445 30.88 19.51 -24.73
N ILE A 446 31.52 19.63 -23.56
CA ILE A 446 31.81 20.93 -22.94
C ILE A 446 32.90 21.71 -23.71
N LYS A 447 33.87 21.03 -24.34
CA LYS A 447 34.83 21.69 -25.23
C LYS A 447 34.16 22.21 -26.50
N GLU A 448 33.17 21.51 -27.03
CA GLU A 448 32.43 21.92 -28.22
C GLU A 448 31.37 22.99 -27.93
N THR A 449 30.81 23.08 -26.72
CA THR A 449 30.03 24.26 -26.30
C THR A 449 30.92 25.48 -26.09
N ASN A 450 32.08 25.35 -25.44
CA ASN A 450 33.00 26.48 -25.26
C ASN A 450 33.49 27.03 -26.61
N LYS A 451 33.75 26.18 -27.62
CA LYS A 451 34.04 26.60 -29.01
C LYS A 451 32.90 27.35 -29.71
N LYS A 452 31.64 27.15 -29.30
CA LYS A 452 30.45 27.79 -29.88
C LYS A 452 30.14 29.14 -29.22
N ILE A 453 30.74 29.43 -28.07
CA ILE A 453 30.62 30.73 -27.39
C ILE A 453 31.75 31.64 -27.89
N PRO A 454 31.48 32.87 -28.39
CA PRO A 454 32.53 33.80 -28.79
C PRO A 454 33.37 34.25 -27.58
N SER A 455 34.60 33.76 -27.47
CA SER A 455 35.57 34.22 -26.47
C SER A 455 36.19 35.56 -26.90
N VAL A 456 35.91 36.62 -26.14
CA VAL A 456 36.43 37.97 -26.40
C VAL A 456 37.83 38.11 -25.79
N THR A 457 38.83 37.56 -26.47
CA THR A 457 40.25 37.77 -26.14
C THR A 457 40.72 39.13 -26.65
N GLN A 458 40.59 40.17 -25.81
CA GLN A 458 41.27 41.44 -26.09
C GLN A 458 42.79 41.25 -26.02
N ALA A 459 43.50 41.78 -27.00
CA ALA A 459 44.92 41.49 -27.22
C ALA A 459 45.87 42.32 -26.33
N ASP A 460 45.48 43.57 -26.06
CA ASP A 460 46.30 44.56 -25.35
C ASP A 460 45.61 45.05 -24.08
N GLY A 461 46.32 45.00 -22.95
CA GLY A 461 45.86 45.46 -21.63
C GLY A 461 45.80 44.35 -20.57
N ASP A 462 45.87 44.76 -19.30
CA ASP A 462 45.77 43.87 -18.13
C ASP A 462 44.30 43.47 -17.87
N GLY A 463 43.77 42.64 -18.79
CA GLY A 463 42.39 42.17 -18.82
C GLY A 463 42.25 40.69 -18.48
N PHE A 464 41.21 40.34 -17.71
CA PHE A 464 40.98 38.98 -17.22
C PHE A 464 40.62 38.01 -18.36
N LYS A 465 41.54 37.13 -18.76
CA LYS A 465 41.34 36.19 -19.89
C LYS A 465 40.48 34.98 -19.46
N LEU A 466 39.20 35.02 -19.83
CA LEU A 466 38.25 33.93 -19.58
C LEU A 466 38.04 33.06 -20.83
N ASP A 467 39.07 32.28 -21.19
CA ASP A 467 39.07 31.43 -22.39
C ASP A 467 38.14 30.20 -22.29
N ASN A 468 37.61 29.91 -21.09
CA ASN A 468 36.57 28.90 -20.86
C ASN A 468 35.45 29.50 -20.00
N THR A 469 34.30 29.76 -20.61
CA THR A 469 33.10 30.27 -19.93
C THR A 469 32.38 29.20 -19.13
N LEU A 470 32.36 27.94 -19.60
CA LEU A 470 31.93 26.80 -18.80
C LEU A 470 33.13 26.10 -18.15
N ARG A 471 33.00 25.81 -16.85
CA ARG A 471 33.92 24.98 -16.08
C ARG A 471 33.77 23.50 -16.49
N VAL A 472 34.83 22.90 -17.00
CA VAL A 472 34.97 21.44 -17.07
C VAL A 472 35.26 20.94 -15.64
N TRP A 473 34.40 20.05 -15.12
CA TRP A 473 34.57 19.48 -13.78
C TRP A 473 35.58 18.33 -13.78
N SER A 474 36.23 18.08 -12.64
CA SER A 474 37.26 17.03 -12.56
C SER A 474 36.62 15.65 -12.46
N LYS A 475 37.34 14.61 -12.88
CA LYS A 475 36.89 13.22 -12.77
C LYS A 475 36.55 12.80 -11.32
N ARG A 476 37.09 13.47 -10.29
CA ARG A 476 36.72 13.21 -8.89
C ARG A 476 35.35 13.79 -8.55
N ASP A 477 35.09 15.02 -8.96
CA ASP A 477 33.80 15.70 -8.73
C ASP A 477 32.68 14.97 -9.50
N VAL A 478 32.95 14.63 -10.77
CA VAL A 478 32.03 13.90 -11.64
C VAL A 478 31.79 12.46 -11.17
N LYS A 479 32.67 11.87 -10.35
CA LYS A 479 32.43 10.56 -9.71
C LYS A 479 31.31 10.64 -8.67
N ASN A 480 31.33 11.65 -7.81
CA ASN A 480 30.25 11.87 -6.82
C ASN A 480 28.90 12.07 -7.53
N VAL A 481 28.90 12.79 -8.66
CA VAL A 481 27.71 12.97 -9.51
C VAL A 481 27.26 11.66 -10.17
N TRP A 482 28.17 10.79 -10.57
CA TRP A 482 27.83 9.46 -11.11
C TRP A 482 27.21 8.55 -10.03
N GLU A 483 27.66 8.68 -8.77
CA GLU A 483 27.08 7.97 -7.62
C GLU A 483 25.64 8.45 -7.34
N ASN A 484 25.37 9.77 -7.33
CA ASN A 484 23.99 10.31 -7.29
C ASN A 484 23.07 9.69 -8.37
N LEU A 485 23.54 9.62 -9.62
CA LEU A 485 22.74 9.11 -10.75
C LEU A 485 22.46 7.59 -10.66
N ILE A 486 23.30 6.83 -9.96
CA ILE A 486 23.05 5.42 -9.63
C ILE A 486 21.99 5.34 -8.52
N ASP A 487 22.14 6.10 -7.43
CA ASP A 487 21.22 6.07 -6.28
C ASP A 487 19.80 6.56 -6.65
N MET A 488 19.68 7.51 -7.58
CA MET A 488 18.39 7.91 -8.16
C MET A 488 17.74 6.83 -9.05
N GLY A 489 18.47 5.77 -9.41
CA GLY A 489 18.02 4.68 -10.27
C GLY A 489 17.99 5.01 -11.76
N LEU A 490 18.75 6.02 -12.20
CA LEU A 490 18.88 6.39 -13.62
C LEU A 490 19.93 5.54 -14.34
N LEU A 491 20.92 5.06 -13.59
CA LEU A 491 21.96 4.10 -14.00
C LEU A 491 21.80 2.79 -13.21
N THR A 492 22.02 1.66 -13.87
CA THR A 492 21.97 0.32 -13.26
C THR A 492 23.17 -0.51 -13.70
N GLU A 493 23.78 -1.30 -12.82
CA GLU A 493 24.92 -2.16 -13.17
C GLU A 493 24.44 -3.34 -14.05
N LYS A 494 25.17 -3.61 -15.15
CA LYS A 494 24.79 -4.60 -16.17
C LYS A 494 24.72 -6.00 -15.57
N GLY A 495 23.50 -6.55 -15.47
CA GLY A 495 23.23 -7.87 -14.89
C GLY A 495 22.86 -7.87 -13.40
N ALA A 496 22.76 -6.71 -12.75
CA ALA A 496 22.29 -6.61 -11.37
C ALA A 496 20.78 -6.95 -11.26
N VAL A 497 20.46 -8.08 -10.61
CA VAL A 497 19.07 -8.47 -10.32
C VAL A 497 18.62 -7.79 -9.02
N GLY A 498 17.97 -6.63 -9.13
CA GLY A 498 17.67 -5.74 -8.01
C GLY A 498 16.86 -6.37 -6.87
N LEU A 499 15.71 -7.00 -7.17
CA LEU A 499 14.91 -7.73 -6.18
C LEU A 499 14.80 -9.21 -6.57
N ARG A 500 14.99 -10.09 -5.59
CA ARG A 500 14.82 -11.55 -5.72
C ARG A 500 13.41 -11.96 -5.26
N ALA A 501 12.86 -13.00 -5.87
CA ALA A 501 11.47 -13.41 -5.63
C ALA A 501 11.19 -14.05 -4.25
N SER A 502 12.22 -14.37 -3.47
CA SER A 502 12.07 -14.90 -2.11
C SER A 502 13.26 -14.54 -1.22
N ALA A 503 13.05 -14.49 0.10
CA ALA A 503 14.10 -14.24 1.08
C ALA A 503 15.24 -15.29 0.99
N GLN A 504 14.92 -16.56 0.72
CA GLN A 504 15.93 -17.60 0.52
C GLN A 504 16.79 -17.36 -0.73
N ALA A 505 16.20 -16.89 -1.84
CA ALA A 505 16.94 -16.53 -3.04
C ALA A 505 17.77 -15.24 -2.85
N ALA A 506 17.32 -14.31 -2.00
CA ALA A 506 18.10 -13.14 -1.58
C ALA A 506 19.30 -13.54 -0.70
N PHE A 507 19.11 -14.42 0.28
CA PHE A 507 20.17 -14.94 1.15
C PHE A 507 21.21 -15.76 0.36
N GLN A 508 20.76 -16.59 -0.58
CA GLN A 508 21.67 -17.28 -1.51
C GLN A 508 22.46 -16.26 -2.34
N ALA A 509 21.83 -15.18 -2.81
CA ALA A 509 22.51 -14.13 -3.57
C ALA A 509 23.52 -13.32 -2.72
N SER A 510 23.26 -13.04 -1.44
CA SER A 510 24.21 -12.36 -0.55
C SER A 510 25.42 -13.22 -0.19
N ASN A 511 25.29 -14.55 -0.24
CA ASN A 511 26.39 -15.47 0.00
C ASN A 511 27.35 -15.60 -1.20
N TYR A 512 26.97 -15.10 -2.39
CA TYR A 512 27.90 -14.94 -3.51
C TYR A 512 28.74 -13.68 -3.32
N GLN A 513 30.06 -13.84 -3.28
CA GLN A 513 30.99 -12.71 -3.43
C GLN A 513 30.88 -12.15 -4.85
N ASN A 514 30.09 -11.08 -5.01
CA ASN A 514 29.84 -10.46 -6.31
C ASN A 514 31.14 -9.96 -6.94
N THR A 515 31.52 -10.53 -8.09
CA THR A 515 32.75 -10.18 -8.83
C THR A 515 32.76 -8.71 -9.30
N GLY A 516 31.61 -8.07 -9.48
CA GLY A 516 31.52 -6.62 -9.72
C GLY A 516 32.15 -5.77 -8.60
N THR A 517 32.25 -6.29 -7.37
CA THR A 517 32.91 -5.58 -6.27
C THR A 517 34.44 -5.50 -6.44
N SER A 518 35.07 -6.51 -7.07
CA SER A 518 36.52 -6.50 -7.36
C SER A 518 36.89 -5.72 -8.62
N ILE A 519 35.90 -5.44 -9.49
CA ILE A 519 36.08 -4.54 -10.65
C ILE A 519 36.15 -3.09 -10.14
N PRO A 520 37.22 -2.32 -10.50
CA PRO A 520 37.31 -0.91 -10.16
C PRO A 520 36.11 -0.12 -10.67
N PHE A 521 35.60 0.81 -9.86
CA PHE A 521 34.41 1.64 -10.14
C PHE A 521 34.36 2.17 -11.59
N ASP A 522 35.46 2.75 -12.06
CA ASP A 522 35.60 3.36 -13.38
C ASP A 522 35.40 2.40 -14.57
N LEU A 523 35.50 1.09 -14.32
CA LEU A 523 35.39 -0.01 -15.29
C LEU A 523 34.12 -0.84 -15.12
N ARG A 524 33.26 -0.54 -14.13
CA ARG A 524 31.94 -1.16 -14.03
C ARG A 524 31.09 -0.73 -15.23
N ILE A 525 30.34 -1.69 -15.75
CA ILE A 525 29.51 -1.51 -16.94
C ILE A 525 28.10 -1.17 -16.47
N PHE A 526 27.64 0.03 -16.78
CA PHE A 526 26.30 0.50 -16.47
C PHE A 526 25.41 0.44 -17.71
N GLN A 527 24.11 0.30 -17.49
CA GLN A 527 23.05 0.48 -18.47
C GLN A 527 22.15 1.64 -18.02
N LEU A 528 21.70 2.43 -18.98
CA LEU A 528 20.90 3.63 -18.74
C LEU A 528 19.40 3.29 -18.77
N GLN A 529 18.64 3.77 -17.79
CA GLN A 529 17.21 3.47 -17.67
C GLN A 529 16.30 4.42 -18.47
N ILE A 530 16.86 5.47 -19.08
CA ILE A 530 16.13 6.45 -19.90
C ILE A 530 16.87 6.63 -21.23
N THR A 531 16.16 6.59 -22.35
CA THR A 531 16.76 6.79 -23.68
C THR A 531 17.05 8.27 -23.96
N LEU A 532 18.01 8.56 -24.86
CA LEU A 532 18.31 9.93 -25.28
C LEU A 532 17.08 10.67 -25.86
N PHE A 533 16.16 9.93 -26.48
CA PHE A 533 14.91 10.49 -27.02
C PHE A 533 13.91 10.90 -25.92
N GLU A 534 13.90 10.20 -24.78
CA GLU A 534 13.10 10.58 -23.61
C GLU A 534 13.75 11.73 -22.84
N ILE A 535 15.08 11.78 -22.75
CA ILE A 535 15.82 12.95 -22.25
C ILE A 535 15.47 14.19 -23.11
N ARG A 536 15.36 14.05 -24.44
CA ARG A 536 14.91 15.15 -25.32
C ARG A 536 13.48 15.62 -25.07
N LYS A 537 12.57 14.71 -24.70
CA LYS A 537 11.17 15.05 -24.42
C LYS A 537 10.96 15.72 -23.06
N THR A 538 11.87 15.48 -22.12
CA THR A 538 11.80 15.96 -20.73
C THR A 538 12.59 17.25 -20.52
N LEU A 539 13.75 17.41 -21.16
CA LEU A 539 14.52 18.64 -21.07
C LEU A 539 13.82 19.82 -21.80
N PRO A 540 13.63 20.97 -21.14
CA PRO A 540 13.06 22.14 -21.78
C PRO A 540 14.04 22.73 -22.82
N GLN A 541 13.49 23.34 -23.87
CA GLN A 541 14.28 23.94 -24.98
C GLN A 541 15.17 25.11 -24.53
N SER A 542 14.96 25.65 -23.32
CA SER A 542 15.83 26.63 -22.67
C SER A 542 17.13 26.05 -22.13
N SER A 543 17.22 24.73 -21.92
CA SER A 543 18.45 24.09 -21.43
C SER A 543 19.54 24.14 -22.50
N MET A 544 20.73 24.58 -22.11
CA MET A 544 21.91 24.58 -22.99
C MET A 544 22.23 23.18 -23.54
N PHE A 545 21.84 22.12 -22.82
CA PHE A 545 22.08 20.74 -23.21
C PHE A 545 21.02 20.14 -24.14
N TYR A 546 19.89 20.83 -24.37
CA TYR A 546 18.83 20.37 -25.27
C TYR A 546 19.36 20.07 -26.69
N ASN A 547 20.24 20.91 -27.23
CA ASN A 547 20.85 20.72 -28.55
C ASN A 547 21.74 19.47 -28.66
N TRP A 548 22.19 18.89 -27.54
CA TRP A 548 23.00 17.67 -27.51
C TRP A 548 22.18 16.39 -27.30
N THR A 549 20.86 16.51 -27.07
CA THR A 549 19.92 15.38 -27.08
C THR A 549 19.62 14.86 -28.49
N GLN A 550 20.14 15.53 -29.51
CA GLN A 550 20.20 15.07 -30.89
C GLN A 550 21.64 14.68 -31.26
N LEU A 551 21.79 13.63 -32.07
CA LEU A 551 23.04 13.33 -32.78
C LEU A 551 22.99 13.95 -34.19
#